data_AF-A0A561DNM6-F1
#
_entry.id   AF-A0A561DNM6-F1
#
_cell.length_a   1.000
_cell.length_b   1.000
_cell.length_c   1.000
_cell.angle_alpha   90.00
_cell.angle_beta   90.00
_cell.angle_gamma   90.00
#
_symmetry.space_group_name_H-M   'P 1'
#
loop_
_entity.id
_entity.type
_entity.pdbx_description
1 polymer ?
#
loop_
_entity_poly.entity_id
_entity_poly.type
_entity_poly.pdbx_seq_one_letter_code
_entity_poly.pdbx_strand_id
1 'polypeptide(L)'
;MQSKRRRSPFSFCIFPGYKWCGPGCSGPGAPINDVDACCQKHDYCLSRGLSSCQCDTQFMECLRPKMNPNTEKGRKAALMYDFMKVRTAFTCGRKNWL
;
A
#
# COMPACT_ATOMS: atom_id res chain seq x y z
N MET A 1 0.88 23.18 -8.73
CA MET A 1 1.37 22.56 -9.99
C MET A 1 1.50 21.06 -9.75
N GLN A 2 0.59 20.26 -10.31
CA GLN A 2 0.58 18.80 -10.12
C GLN A 2 1.62 18.19 -11.06
N SER A 3 2.75 17.74 -10.52
CA SER A 3 3.68 16.88 -11.25
C SER A 3 2.94 15.62 -11.64
N LYS A 4 2.50 15.53 -12.91
CA LYS A 4 2.01 14.29 -13.51
C LYS A 4 3.18 13.30 -13.49
N ARG A 5 3.30 12.50 -12.43
CA ARG A 5 4.23 11.35 -12.37
C ARG A 5 3.96 10.53 -13.64
N ARG A 6 4.91 10.56 -14.59
CA ARG A 6 4.83 9.81 -15.84
C ARG A 6 4.70 8.34 -15.47
N ARG A 7 3.55 7.73 -15.77
CA ARG A 7 3.32 6.30 -15.52
C ARG A 7 4.33 5.51 -16.35
N SER A 8 5.19 4.75 -15.68
CA SER A 8 6.15 3.86 -16.35
C SER A 8 5.38 2.83 -17.19
N PRO A 9 5.78 2.55 -18.43
CA PRO A 9 5.15 1.54 -19.27
C PRO A 9 5.29 0.11 -18.71
N PHE A 10 6.11 -0.09 -17.67
CA PHE A 10 6.30 -1.37 -16.96
C PHE A 10 5.48 -1.47 -15.66
N SER A 11 4.42 -0.67 -15.55
CA SER A 11 3.50 -0.65 -14.41
C SER A 11 2.62 -1.92 -14.37
N PHE A 12 3.23 -3.07 -14.00
CA PHE A 12 2.50 -4.31 -13.79
C PHE A 12 1.88 -4.34 -12.39
N CYS A 13 0.56 -4.27 -12.33
CA CYS A 13 -0.18 -4.59 -11.12
C CYS A 13 -0.01 -6.07 -10.76
N ILE A 14 0.89 -6.34 -9.81
CA ILE A 14 1.30 -7.69 -9.42
C ILE A 14 0.18 -8.45 -8.69
N PHE A 15 -0.79 -7.74 -8.10
CA PHE A 15 -1.95 -8.35 -7.43
C PHE A 15 -3.14 -8.43 -8.40
N PRO A 16 -3.46 -9.61 -8.98
CA PRO A 16 -4.56 -9.72 -9.92
C PRO A 16 -5.88 -9.34 -9.25
N GLY A 17 -6.69 -8.54 -9.96
CA GLY A 17 -8.01 -8.06 -9.53
C GLY A 17 -8.00 -6.79 -8.67
N TYR A 18 -6.87 -6.41 -8.08
CA TYR A 18 -6.76 -5.18 -7.29
C TYR A 18 -6.52 -3.97 -8.20
N LYS A 19 -7.12 -2.83 -7.87
CA LYS A 19 -6.98 -1.60 -8.68
C LYS A 19 -5.91 -0.65 -8.13
N TRP A 20 -5.59 -0.76 -6.84
CA TRP A 20 -4.74 0.17 -6.12
C TRP A 20 -3.51 -0.51 -5.52
N CYS A 21 -3.57 -1.79 -5.15
CA CYS A 21 -2.41 -2.46 -4.55
C CYS A 21 -1.38 -2.91 -5.58
N GLY A 22 -0.16 -2.35 -5.49
CA GLY A 22 1.04 -2.86 -6.16
C GLY A 22 1.82 -1.79 -6.92
N PRO A 23 3.08 -2.06 -7.31
CA PRO A 23 3.87 -1.13 -8.12
C PRO A 23 3.12 -0.74 -9.40
N GLY A 24 2.90 0.57 -9.57
CA GLY A 24 2.22 1.10 -10.74
C GLY A 24 0.68 1.04 -10.71
N CYS A 25 0.08 0.43 -9.69
CA CYS A 25 -1.35 0.54 -9.44
C CYS A 25 -1.66 1.82 -8.68
N SER A 26 -2.59 2.62 -9.18
CA SER A 26 -3.17 3.77 -8.46
C SER A 26 -4.54 4.15 -9.02
N GLY A 27 -5.42 3.15 -9.17
CA GLY A 27 -6.73 3.30 -9.79
C GLY A 27 -6.68 3.35 -11.34
N PRO A 28 -7.76 3.80 -12.01
CA PRO A 28 -8.90 4.55 -11.46
C PRO A 28 -10.00 3.68 -10.83
N GLY A 29 -11.00 4.35 -10.23
CA GLY A 29 -12.25 3.74 -9.76
C GLY A 29 -12.27 3.37 -8.27
N ALA A 30 -13.44 2.94 -7.81
CA ALA A 30 -13.63 2.52 -6.42
C ALA A 30 -12.78 1.26 -6.10
N PRO A 31 -12.18 1.19 -4.90
CA PRO A 31 -11.52 -0.02 -4.42
C PRO A 31 -12.45 -1.23 -4.46
N ILE A 32 -11.92 -2.40 -4.79
CA ILE A 32 -12.75 -3.61 -4.93
C ILE A 32 -13.04 -4.29 -3.58
N ASN A 33 -12.24 -4.01 -2.55
CA ASN A 33 -12.43 -4.49 -1.18
C ASN A 33 -11.68 -3.58 -0.20
N ASP A 34 -11.72 -3.92 1.09
CA ASP A 34 -11.12 -3.12 2.16
C ASP A 34 -9.59 -3.14 2.21
N VAL A 35 -8.92 -4.15 1.62
CA VAL A 35 -7.45 -4.17 1.44
C VAL A 35 -7.04 -3.26 0.30
N ASP A 36 -7.76 -3.31 -0.82
CA ASP A 36 -7.58 -2.40 -1.96
C ASP A 36 -7.84 -0.95 -1.54
N ALA A 37 -8.76 -0.71 -0.60
CA ALA A 37 -9.00 0.61 -0.01
C ALA A 37 -7.83 1.10 0.86
N CYS A 38 -7.10 0.21 1.54
CA CYS A 38 -5.86 0.58 2.23
C CYS A 38 -4.80 1.05 1.24
N CYS A 39 -4.65 0.37 0.09
CA CYS A 39 -3.72 0.79 -0.96
C CYS A 39 -4.11 2.12 -1.59
N GLN A 40 -5.41 2.34 -1.85
CA GLN A 40 -5.90 3.65 -2.31
C GLN A 40 -5.51 4.79 -1.35
N LYS A 41 -5.70 4.58 -0.04
CA LYS A 41 -5.32 5.56 0.98
C LYS A 41 -3.80 5.82 0.98
N HIS A 42 -2.99 4.77 0.83
CA HIS A 42 -1.53 4.87 0.74
C HIS A 42 -1.09 5.67 -0.49
N ASP A 43 -1.64 5.38 -1.66
CA ASP A 43 -1.38 6.11 -2.90
C ASP A 43 -1.74 7.59 -2.77
N TYR A 44 -2.90 7.90 -2.19
CA TYR A 44 -3.29 9.28 -1.94
C TYR A 44 -2.37 9.97 -0.94
N CYS A 45 -1.96 9.30 0.14
CA CYS A 45 -1.00 9.83 1.10
C CYS A 45 0.32 10.24 0.40
N LEU A 46 0.87 9.34 -0.42
CA LEU A 46 2.07 9.60 -1.20
C LEU A 46 1.87 10.71 -2.25
N SER A 47 0.68 10.81 -2.86
CA SER A 47 0.37 11.83 -3.86
C SER A 47 0.29 13.25 -3.27
N ARG A 48 -0.08 13.36 -1.99
CA ARG A 48 -0.14 14.62 -1.24
C ARG A 48 1.24 15.12 -0.80
N GLY A 49 2.31 14.36 -1.07
CA GLY A 49 3.67 14.73 -0.69
C GLY A 49 3.96 14.55 0.81
N LEU A 50 3.16 13.74 1.51
CA LEU A 50 3.46 13.38 2.90
C LEU A 50 4.71 12.49 2.97
N SER A 51 5.28 12.38 4.17
CA SER A 51 6.44 11.51 4.42
C SER A 51 6.13 10.07 4.02
N SER A 52 6.99 9.47 3.20
CA SER A 52 6.86 8.06 2.80
C SER A 52 6.74 7.14 4.02
N CYS A 53 7.49 7.42 5.09
CA CYS A 53 7.41 6.62 6.31
C CYS A 53 6.10 6.76 7.05
N GLN A 54 5.55 7.98 7.12
CA GLN A 54 4.23 8.18 7.69
C GLN A 54 3.18 7.41 6.88
N CYS A 55 3.22 7.50 5.55
CA CYS A 55 2.30 6.77 4.69
C CYS A 55 2.46 5.24 4.84
N ASP A 56 3.70 4.75 4.86
CA ASP A 56 4.00 3.32 4.99
C ASP A 56 3.53 2.77 6.36
N THR A 57 3.73 3.52 7.45
CA THR A 57 3.20 3.16 8.79
C THR A 57 1.67 3.12 8.82
N GLN A 58 0.99 4.16 8.32
CA GLN A 58 -0.48 4.20 8.27
C GLN A 58 -1.05 3.08 7.39
N PHE A 59 -0.35 2.73 6.31
CA PHE A 59 -0.72 1.61 5.46
C PHE A 59 -0.63 0.27 6.20
N MET A 60 0.46 0.03 6.93
CA MET A 60 0.60 -1.16 7.79
C MET A 60 -0.50 -1.25 8.85
N GLU A 61 -0.83 -0.14 9.51
CA GLU A 61 -1.93 -0.07 10.49
C GLU A 61 -3.28 -0.40 9.86
N CYS A 62 -3.53 0.10 8.63
CA CYS A 62 -4.75 -0.21 7.87
C CYS A 62 -4.85 -1.70 7.52
N LEU A 63 -3.72 -2.33 7.13
CA LEU A 63 -3.66 -3.74 6.76
C LEU A 63 -3.80 -4.69 7.95
N ARG A 64 -3.27 -4.32 9.11
CA ARG A 64 -3.18 -5.20 10.29
C ARG A 64 -4.50 -5.89 10.67
N PRO A 65 -5.65 -5.20 10.78
CA PRO A 65 -6.93 -5.86 11.08
C PRO A 65 -7.55 -6.60 9.89
N LYS A 66 -6.95 -6.52 8.69
CA LYS A 66 -7.45 -7.15 7.46
C LYS A 66 -6.78 -8.48 7.15
N MET A 67 -5.74 -8.83 7.90
CA MET A 67 -5.04 -10.11 7.78
C MET A 67 -5.92 -11.24 8.30
N ASN A 68 -6.06 -12.29 7.50
CA ASN A 68 -6.78 -13.50 7.86
C ASN A 68 -6.25 -14.66 7.00
N PRO A 69 -5.58 -15.66 7.58
CA PRO A 69 -4.96 -16.75 6.82
C PRO A 69 -5.98 -17.62 6.07
N ASN A 70 -7.24 -17.63 6.53
CA ASN A 70 -8.30 -18.47 5.97
C ASN A 70 -8.97 -17.85 4.73
N THR A 71 -8.58 -16.64 4.32
CA THR A 71 -9.17 -15.95 3.15
C THR A 71 -8.08 -15.51 2.19
N GLU A 72 -8.35 -15.53 0.89
CA GLU A 72 -7.39 -15.03 -0.10
C GLU A 72 -7.04 -13.55 0.12
N LYS A 73 -8.07 -12.72 0.38
CA LYS A 73 -7.91 -11.29 0.72
C LYS A 73 -6.99 -11.10 1.92
N GLY A 74 -7.20 -11.88 2.99
CA GLY A 74 -6.42 -11.78 4.21
C GLY A 74 -4.98 -12.28 4.05
N ARG A 75 -4.74 -13.31 3.24
CA ARG A 75 -3.38 -13.74 2.86
C ARG A 75 -2.65 -12.66 2.05
N LYS A 76 -3.34 -12.01 1.09
CA LYS A 76 -2.80 -10.86 0.36
C LYS A 76 -2.44 -9.70 1.31
N ALA A 77 -3.31 -9.37 2.27
CA ALA A 77 -3.03 -8.35 3.29
C ALA A 77 -1.79 -8.69 4.13
N ALA A 78 -1.62 -9.95 4.53
CA ALA A 78 -0.46 -10.40 5.30
C ALA A 78 0.84 -10.27 4.50
N LEU A 79 0.85 -10.73 3.25
CA LEU A 79 2.02 -10.58 2.36
C LEU A 79 2.42 -9.10 2.17
N MET A 80 1.43 -8.22 1.99
CA MET A 80 1.67 -6.77 1.90
C MET A 80 2.23 -6.22 3.21
N TYR A 81 1.66 -6.60 4.36
CA TYR A 81 2.12 -6.15 5.68
C TYR A 81 3.56 -6.58 5.94
N ASP A 82 3.89 -7.84 5.67
CA ASP A 82 5.24 -8.39 5.88
C ASP A 82 6.28 -7.69 5.01
N PHE A 83 5.96 -7.47 3.72
CA PHE A 83 6.81 -6.67 2.84
C PHE A 83 7.04 -5.25 3.37
N MET A 84 5.97 -4.57 3.79
CA MET A 84 6.06 -3.20 4.31
C MET A 84 6.79 -3.14 5.65
N LYS A 85 6.68 -4.16 6.49
CA LYS A 85 7.45 -4.28 7.73
C LYS A 85 8.95 -4.34 7.45
N VAL A 86 9.36 -5.12 6.46
CA VAL A 86 10.76 -5.19 6.01
C VAL A 86 11.18 -3.84 5.44
N ARG A 87 10.43 -3.30 4.48
CA ARG A 87 10.71 -2.00 3.85
C ARG A 87 10.89 -0.88 4.89
N THR A 88 9.93 -0.71 5.80
CA THR A 88 9.96 0.35 6.81
C THR A 88 11.12 0.18 7.79
N ALA A 89 11.50 -1.05 8.14
CA ALA A 89 12.68 -1.30 8.97
C ALA A 89 13.97 -0.75 8.33
N PHE A 90 14.08 -0.79 6.99
CA PHE A 90 15.25 -0.27 6.27
C PHE A 90 15.12 1.21 5.88
N THR A 91 13.93 1.69 5.52
CA THR A 91 13.75 3.04 4.95
C THR A 91 13.35 4.10 5.96
N CYS A 92 12.84 3.71 7.13
CA CYS A 92 12.24 4.66 8.08
C CYS A 92 13.03 4.91 9.36
N GLY A 93 14.11 4.16 9.58
CA GLY A 93 14.84 4.18 10.84
C GLY A 93 13.96 3.70 12.01
N ARG A 94 14.58 3.21 13.08
CA ARG A 94 13.89 2.66 14.26
C ARG A 94 13.08 3.78 14.96
N LYS A 95 11.82 4.01 14.57
CA LYS A 95 10.87 4.71 15.45
C LYS A 95 10.42 3.71 16.50
N ASN A 96 10.77 3.98 17.76
CA ASN A 96 10.33 3.20 18.90
C ASN A 96 8.81 3.05 18.86
N TRP A 97 8.35 1.83 18.60
CA TRP A 97 6.98 1.40 18.84
C TRP A 97 6.85 1.10 20.34
N LEU A 98 6.55 2.14 21.12
CA LEU A 98 6.03 2.04 22.49
C LEU A 98 4.50 1.99 22.42
#